data_AF-A0AAN5D9M9-F1
#
_entry.id   AF-A0AAN5D9M9-F1
#
_cell.length_a   1.000
_cell.length_b   1.000
_cell.length_c   1.000
_cell.angle_alpha   90.00
_cell.angle_beta   90.00
_cell.angle_gamma   90.00
#
_symmetry.space_group_name_H-M   'P 1'
#
loop_
_entity.id
_entity.type
_entity.pdbx_description
1 polymer ?
#
loop_
_entity_poly.entity_id
_entity_poly.type
_entity_poly.pdbx_seq_one_letter_code
_entity_poly.pdbx_strand_id
1 'polypeptide(L)'
;IACFGPVLIYYYASSSTDGKPMIDANFGFQIVSSWVPMIFTTAAPFTRVICQGCTPLFIPAKVEVAVKENGVKLYVMGDVKIIKMFNGEVKLERSQEPIMLPGDGFSAMYTADPDEIDEDIVAIITADMRVYCAGRQTIRLHHEDTVVIMKNDE
;
A
#
# COMPACT_ATOMS: atom_id res chain seq x y z
N ILE A 1 -10.43 -28.28 -0.86
CA ILE A 1 -9.32 -27.37 -0.52
C ILE A 1 -9.97 -26.16 0.14
N ALA A 2 -9.76 -26.00 1.46
CA ALA A 2 -10.30 -24.86 2.19
C ALA A 2 -9.33 -23.69 2.03
N CYS A 3 -9.77 -22.64 1.35
CA CYS A 3 -9.02 -21.40 1.23
C CYS A 3 -9.16 -20.65 2.57
N PHE A 4 -8.17 -20.78 3.45
CA PHE A 4 -8.07 -19.89 4.61
C PHE A 4 -7.48 -18.57 4.13
N GLY A 5 -8.37 -17.69 3.67
CA GLY A 5 -8.05 -16.28 3.49
C GLY A 5 -7.77 -15.61 4.85
N PRO A 6 -7.33 -14.35 4.83
CA PRO A 6 -6.96 -13.61 6.04
C PRO A 6 -8.06 -13.68 7.09
N VAL A 7 -7.67 -14.09 8.29
CA VAL A 7 -8.57 -14.45 9.39
C VAL A 7 -9.08 -13.21 10.15
N LEU A 8 -8.48 -12.03 9.96
CA LEU A 8 -8.96 -10.81 10.62
C LEU A 8 -8.52 -9.53 9.90
N ILE A 9 -9.46 -8.60 9.74
CA ILE A 9 -9.21 -7.23 9.29
C ILE A 9 -9.69 -6.28 10.39
N TYR A 10 -8.80 -5.40 10.85
CA TYR A 10 -9.17 -4.32 11.75
C TYR A 10 -9.45 -3.05 10.94
N TYR A 11 -10.71 -2.60 10.98
CA TYR A 11 -11.09 -1.27 10.54
C TYR A 11 -11.28 -0.39 11.77
N TYR A 12 -10.33 0.51 12.02
CA TYR A 12 -10.45 1.51 13.08
C TYR A 12 -11.12 2.77 12.52
N ALA A 13 -12.45 2.80 12.48
CA ALA A 13 -13.16 4.07 12.41
C ALA A 13 -13.01 4.77 13.76
N SER A 14 -12.01 5.64 13.89
CA SER A 14 -12.06 6.63 14.96
C SER A 14 -13.27 7.51 14.69
N SER A 15 -14.22 7.55 15.62
CA SER A 15 -15.24 8.60 15.62
C SER A 15 -14.53 9.94 15.54
N SER A 16 -14.95 10.81 14.62
CA SER A 16 -14.50 12.21 14.65
C SER A 16 -14.70 12.76 16.07
N THR A 17 -13.78 13.59 16.54
CA THR A 17 -13.88 14.30 17.85
C THR A 17 -15.22 15.03 18.02
N ASP A 18 -15.96 15.26 16.93
CA ASP A 18 -17.24 15.97 16.88
C ASP A 18 -18.47 15.05 16.78
N GLY A 19 -18.32 13.73 16.94
CA GLY A 19 -19.46 12.79 16.97
C GLY A 19 -20.23 12.68 15.64
N LYS A 20 -19.71 13.23 14.55
CA LYS A 20 -20.28 13.06 13.21
C LYS A 20 -19.87 11.70 12.65
N PRO A 21 -20.81 10.92 12.05
CA PRO A 21 -20.45 9.70 11.34
C PRO A 21 -19.46 10.04 10.22
N MET A 22 -18.34 9.29 10.12
CA MET A 22 -17.46 9.36 8.95
C MET A 22 -18.19 8.76 7.74
N ILE A 23 -19.07 9.54 7.12
CA ILE A 23 -19.79 9.19 5.89
C ILE A 23 -18.81 9.02 4.72
N ASP A 24 -17.56 9.52 4.86
CA ASP A 24 -16.53 9.53 3.83
C ASP A 24 -15.40 8.49 4.03
N ALA A 25 -15.51 7.57 4.99
CA ALA A 25 -14.51 6.52 5.16
C ALA A 25 -14.72 5.36 4.17
N ASN A 26 -14.63 5.68 2.88
CA ASN A 26 -14.68 4.69 1.82
C ASN A 26 -13.27 4.10 1.65
N PHE A 27 -12.99 3.03 2.38
CA PHE A 27 -11.84 2.16 2.12
C PHE A 27 -12.34 0.76 1.81
N GLY A 28 -12.13 0.31 0.58
CA GLY A 28 -12.36 -1.05 0.16
C GLY A 28 -11.03 -1.76 -0.07
N PHE A 29 -10.99 -3.06 0.21
CA PHE A 29 -9.87 -3.89 -0.22
C PHE A 29 -10.33 -5.28 -0.59
N GLN A 30 -9.57 -5.94 -1.46
CA GLN A 30 -9.77 -7.33 -1.83
C GLN A 30 -8.44 -8.09 -1.64
N ILE A 31 -8.50 -9.24 -0.98
CA ILE A 31 -7.32 -10.09 -0.76
C ILE A 31 -7.41 -11.29 -1.69
N VAL A 32 -6.38 -11.46 -2.51
CA VAL A 32 -6.21 -12.61 -3.40
C VAL A 32 -4.96 -13.35 -2.93
N SER A 33 -5.17 -14.50 -2.30
CA SER A 33 -4.12 -15.43 -1.86
C SER A 33 -4.20 -16.70 -2.71
N SER A 34 -3.06 -17.21 -3.18
CA SER A 34 -3.01 -18.50 -3.84
C SER A 34 -1.87 -19.35 -3.29
N TRP A 35 -2.19 -20.61 -3.00
CA TRP A 35 -1.23 -21.66 -2.73
C TRP A 35 -1.22 -22.60 -3.93
N VAL A 36 -0.13 -22.62 -4.69
CA VAL A 36 0.01 -23.55 -5.82
C VAL A 36 0.51 -24.89 -5.27
N PRO A 37 -0.29 -25.98 -5.28
CA PRO A 37 0.18 -27.27 -4.80
C PRO A 37 1.30 -27.79 -5.71
N MET A 38 2.48 -27.99 -5.12
CA MET A 38 3.67 -28.49 -5.79
C MET A 38 3.44 -29.92 -6.28
N ILE A 39 3.35 -30.10 -7.60
CA ILE A 39 3.72 -31.37 -8.22
C ILE A 39 4.90 -31.19 -9.19
N PHE A 40 5.09 -30.03 -9.87
CA PHE A 40 6.30 -29.79 -10.72
C PHE A 40 6.74 -28.32 -10.91
N THR A 41 6.29 -27.34 -10.10
CA THR A 41 6.73 -25.93 -10.23
C THR A 41 7.02 -25.27 -8.88
N THR A 42 8.07 -24.45 -8.83
CA THR A 42 8.66 -23.81 -7.64
C THR A 42 8.10 -22.39 -7.39
N ALA A 43 6.78 -22.20 -7.42
CA ALA A 43 6.21 -20.88 -7.13
C ALA A 43 6.03 -20.70 -5.62
N ALA A 44 6.64 -19.64 -5.05
CA ALA A 44 6.44 -19.26 -3.66
C ALA A 44 4.96 -18.83 -3.42
N PRO A 45 4.44 -18.97 -2.18
CA PRO A 45 3.15 -18.42 -1.81
C PRO A 45 3.09 -16.92 -2.11
N PHE A 46 1.92 -16.42 -2.50
CA PHE A 46 1.74 -14.99 -2.73
C PHE A 46 0.39 -14.49 -2.22
N THR A 47 0.43 -13.26 -1.70
CA THR A 47 -0.74 -12.47 -1.31
C THR A 47 -0.75 -11.15 -2.08
N ARG A 48 -1.90 -10.81 -2.65
CA ARG A 48 -2.18 -9.52 -3.25
C ARG A 48 -3.30 -8.84 -2.48
N VAL A 49 -3.06 -7.60 -2.06
CA VAL A 49 -4.08 -6.76 -1.42
C VAL A 49 -4.41 -5.62 -2.38
N ILE A 50 -5.57 -5.69 -3.03
CA ILE A 50 -6.07 -4.60 -3.86
C ILE A 50 -6.69 -3.58 -2.93
N CYS A 51 -6.14 -2.37 -2.89
CA CYS A 51 -6.57 -1.29 -2.04
C CYS A 51 -7.29 -0.24 -2.89
N GLN A 52 -8.47 0.19 -2.44
CA GLN A 52 -9.28 1.19 -3.13
C GLN A 52 -9.91 2.18 -2.15
N GLY A 53 -9.99 3.44 -2.54
CA GLY A 53 -10.78 4.45 -1.84
C GLY A 53 -10.03 5.73 -1.50
N CYS A 54 -10.72 6.68 -0.88
CA CYS A 54 -10.20 8.01 -0.58
C CYS A 54 -9.47 8.11 0.78
N THR A 55 -9.60 7.06 1.60
CA THR A 55 -8.96 6.96 2.91
C THR A 55 -7.45 6.76 2.71
N PRO A 56 -6.59 7.60 3.31
CA PRO A 56 -5.15 7.42 3.29
C PRO A 56 -4.74 6.02 3.75
N LEU A 57 -3.81 5.39 3.04
CA LEU A 57 -3.31 4.05 3.37
C LEU A 57 -1.86 4.10 3.82
N PHE A 58 -1.55 3.59 5.01
CA PHE A 58 -0.19 3.30 5.43
C PHE A 58 0.21 1.87 5.05
N ILE A 59 1.38 1.72 4.43
CA ILE A 59 1.95 0.44 4.03
C ILE A 59 3.27 0.22 4.78
N PRO A 60 3.38 -0.88 5.54
CA PRO A 60 4.56 -1.19 6.35
C PRO A 60 5.71 -1.64 5.48
N ALA A 61 6.93 -1.56 6.02
CA ALA A 61 8.15 -1.91 5.30
C ALA A 61 8.10 -3.31 4.68
N LYS A 62 8.89 -3.51 3.61
CA LYS A 62 9.03 -4.78 2.85
C LYS A 62 7.82 -5.25 2.05
N VAL A 63 6.61 -4.76 2.32
CA VAL A 63 5.47 -4.99 1.43
C VAL A 63 5.74 -4.30 0.08
N GLU A 64 5.72 -5.06 -1.00
CA GLU A 64 5.89 -4.49 -2.34
C GLU A 64 4.63 -3.69 -2.71
N VAL A 65 4.81 -2.56 -3.39
CA VAL A 65 3.72 -1.67 -3.80
C VAL A 65 3.65 -1.65 -5.31
N ALA A 66 2.46 -1.88 -5.87
CA ALA A 66 2.20 -1.78 -7.31
C ALA A 66 1.08 -0.76 -7.57
N VAL A 67 1.43 0.39 -8.12
CA VAL A 67 0.47 1.41 -8.53
C VAL A 67 -0.06 1.05 -9.92
N LYS A 68 -1.36 0.75 -10.01
CA LYS A 68 -1.99 0.23 -11.24
C LYS A 68 -2.88 1.24 -11.96
N GLU A 69 -3.35 2.26 -11.26
CA GLU A 69 -4.26 3.26 -11.80
C GLU A 69 -3.73 4.67 -11.56
N ASN A 70 -4.46 5.66 -12.07
CA ASN A 70 -4.08 7.05 -12.17
C ASN A 70 -4.34 7.85 -10.87
N GLY A 71 -3.78 9.05 -10.77
CA GLY A 71 -4.07 10.01 -9.69
C GLY A 71 -3.46 9.67 -8.32
N VAL A 72 -2.64 8.63 -8.22
CA VAL A 72 -2.06 8.17 -6.96
C VAL A 72 -0.96 9.11 -6.47
N LYS A 73 -0.97 9.40 -5.17
CA LYS A 73 0.10 10.12 -4.46
C LYS A 73 0.79 9.20 -3.46
N LEU A 74 2.10 9.02 -3.63
CA LEU A 74 2.93 8.23 -2.74
C LEU A 74 3.75 9.16 -1.83
N TYR A 75 3.66 8.97 -0.53
CA TYR A 75 4.46 9.66 0.48
C TYR A 75 5.50 8.68 1.01
N VAL A 76 6.75 8.91 0.67
CA VAL A 76 7.85 7.99 0.95
C VAL A 76 8.63 8.47 2.16
N MET A 77 8.49 7.74 3.27
CA MET A 77 9.04 8.11 4.58
C MET A 77 10.47 7.58 4.83
N GLY A 78 10.91 6.61 4.03
CA GLY A 78 12.25 6.00 4.10
C GLY A 78 12.71 5.48 2.74
N ASP A 79 13.83 4.77 2.70
CA ASP A 79 14.44 4.33 1.43
C ASP A 79 13.54 3.41 0.62
N VAL A 80 13.38 3.65 -0.68
CA VAL A 80 12.57 2.79 -1.56
C VAL A 80 13.26 2.57 -2.89
N LYS A 81 12.97 1.43 -3.52
CA LYS A 81 13.35 1.17 -4.90
C LYS A 81 12.16 1.44 -5.81
N ILE A 82 12.22 2.51 -6.59
CA ILE A 82 11.18 2.85 -7.56
C ILE A 82 11.51 2.20 -8.91
N ILE A 83 10.57 1.43 -9.45
CA ILE A 83 10.64 0.80 -10.77
C ILE A 83 9.51 1.36 -11.62
N LYS A 84 9.84 2.10 -12.67
CA LYS A 84 8.85 2.55 -13.65
C LYS A 84 8.55 1.45 -14.67
N MET A 85 7.28 1.24 -14.95
CA MET A 85 6.76 0.26 -15.92
C MET A 85 6.14 0.93 -17.15
N PHE A 86 6.38 2.23 -17.32
CA PHE A 86 5.91 3.07 -18.42
C PHE A 86 7.07 3.86 -19.04
N ASN A 87 6.84 4.38 -20.25
CA ASN A 87 7.79 5.23 -20.96
C ASN A 87 7.52 6.69 -20.59
N GLY A 88 8.31 7.22 -19.67
CA GLY A 88 8.19 8.61 -19.21
C GLY A 88 9.13 8.89 -18.04
N GLU A 89 9.08 10.12 -17.55
CA GLU A 89 9.72 10.50 -16.29
C GLU A 89 8.75 10.29 -15.13
N VAL A 90 9.28 9.90 -13.97
CA VAL A 90 8.49 9.81 -12.74
C VAL A 90 8.41 11.20 -12.15
N LYS A 91 7.21 11.67 -11.80
CA LYS A 91 7.05 12.94 -11.10
C LYS A 91 7.49 12.80 -9.64
N LEU A 92 8.71 13.22 -9.36
CA LEU A 92 9.30 13.25 -8.02
C LEU A 92 9.18 14.65 -7.41
N GLU A 93 8.63 14.74 -6.21
CA GLU A 93 8.53 15.96 -5.40
C GLU A 93 9.29 15.76 -4.09
N ARG A 94 9.91 16.83 -3.56
CA ARG A 94 10.51 16.82 -2.23
C ARG A 94 9.55 17.48 -1.25
N SER A 95 9.29 16.80 -0.13
CA SER A 95 8.48 17.37 0.95
C SER A 95 9.23 18.52 1.61
N GLN A 96 8.57 19.67 1.81
CA GLN A 96 9.14 20.80 2.54
C GLN A 96 9.11 20.59 4.05
N GLU A 97 8.17 19.77 4.53
CA GLU A 97 7.99 19.42 5.94
C GLU A 97 8.21 17.91 6.13
N PRO A 98 8.49 17.45 7.37
CA PRO A 98 8.48 16.04 7.67
C PRO A 98 7.17 15.38 7.23
N ILE A 99 7.26 14.29 6.47
CA ILE A 99 6.09 13.52 6.07
C ILE A 99 5.51 12.88 7.34
N MET A 100 4.30 13.28 7.71
CA MET A 100 3.56 12.75 8.85
C MET A 100 2.32 11.99 8.34
N LEU A 101 1.96 10.91 9.05
CA LEU A 101 0.68 10.26 8.83
C LEU A 101 -0.46 11.23 9.18
N PRO A 102 -1.62 11.15 8.50
CA PRO A 102 -2.79 11.93 8.86
C PRO A 102 -3.16 11.70 10.33
N GLY A 103 -3.39 12.78 11.08
CA GLY A 103 -3.72 12.70 12.51
C GLY A 103 -5.06 12.02 12.79
N ASP A 104 -6.03 12.17 11.88
CA ASP A 104 -7.34 11.54 11.94
C ASP A 104 -7.65 10.81 10.63
N GLY A 105 -8.13 9.55 10.74
CA GLY A 105 -8.72 8.80 9.63
C GLY A 105 -7.70 8.31 8.58
N PHE A 106 -7.02 7.20 8.88
CA PHE A 106 -6.23 6.45 7.90
C PHE A 106 -6.43 4.95 8.07
N SER A 107 -6.25 4.19 6.99
CA SER A 107 -6.16 2.74 7.00
C SER A 107 -4.70 2.34 7.11
N ALA A 108 -4.40 1.33 7.92
CA ALA A 108 -3.07 0.76 8.02
C ALA A 108 -3.09 -0.69 7.53
N MET A 109 -2.22 -1.02 6.58
CA MET A 109 -1.90 -2.41 6.31
C MET A 109 -0.97 -2.90 7.44
N TYR A 110 -1.27 -4.06 7.98
CA TYR A 110 -0.41 -4.74 8.94
C TYR A 110 -0.17 -6.15 8.46
N THR A 111 1.07 -6.60 8.55
CA THR A 111 1.44 -8.00 8.32
C THR A 111 2.03 -8.50 9.64
N ALA A 112 1.84 -9.78 9.98
CA ALA A 112 2.79 -10.40 10.89
C ALA A 112 4.19 -10.32 10.26
N ASP A 113 5.26 -10.37 11.05
CA ASP A 113 6.61 -9.99 10.62
C ASP A 113 6.91 -10.55 9.20
N PRO A 114 7.10 -9.69 8.19
CA PRO A 114 7.41 -10.17 6.84
C PRO A 114 8.65 -11.06 6.80
N ASP A 115 9.56 -10.96 7.76
CA ASP A 115 10.72 -11.85 7.86
C ASP A 115 10.36 -13.25 8.37
N GLU A 116 9.23 -13.39 9.07
CA GLU A 116 8.73 -14.67 9.59
C GLU A 116 7.78 -15.38 8.61
N ILE A 117 7.24 -14.65 7.63
CA ILE A 117 6.36 -15.19 6.60
C ILE A 117 7.12 -15.30 5.27
N ASP A 118 7.40 -16.54 4.85
CA ASP A 118 7.93 -16.86 3.52
C ASP A 118 6.83 -16.74 2.44
N GLU A 119 6.29 -15.53 2.27
CA GLU A 119 5.21 -15.20 1.32
C GLU A 119 5.46 -13.84 0.66
N ASP A 120 5.27 -13.78 -0.67
CA ASP A 120 5.35 -12.53 -1.42
C ASP A 120 4.07 -11.71 -1.25
N ILE A 121 4.13 -10.63 -0.45
CA ILE A 121 3.02 -9.71 -0.23
C ILE A 121 3.17 -8.47 -1.12
N VAL A 122 2.14 -8.19 -1.95
CA VAL A 122 2.07 -6.98 -2.78
C VAL A 122 0.76 -6.23 -2.53
N ALA A 123 0.86 -4.95 -2.19
CA ALA A 123 -0.26 -4.01 -2.18
C ALA A 123 -0.46 -3.41 -3.57
N ILE A 124 -1.64 -3.62 -4.16
CA ILE A 124 -2.06 -3.07 -5.44
C ILE A 124 -2.88 -1.80 -5.17
N ILE A 125 -2.40 -0.66 -5.65
CA ILE A 125 -3.00 0.65 -5.40
C ILE A 125 -3.80 1.09 -6.63
N THR A 126 -5.09 1.39 -6.41
CA THR A 126 -6.02 1.89 -7.44
C THR A 126 -6.10 3.41 -7.43
N ALA A 127 -7.01 3.97 -8.24
CA ALA A 127 -7.03 5.38 -8.56
C ALA A 127 -7.18 6.31 -7.34
N ASP A 128 -6.60 7.50 -7.46
CA ASP A 128 -6.77 8.66 -6.57
C ASP A 128 -6.39 8.44 -5.09
N MET A 129 -5.70 7.35 -4.78
CA MET A 129 -5.29 7.03 -3.43
C MET A 129 -4.12 7.88 -2.94
N ARG A 130 -4.12 8.16 -1.63
CA ARG A 130 -2.97 8.70 -0.90
C ARG A 130 -2.33 7.57 -0.09
N VAL A 131 -1.08 7.25 -0.38
CA VAL A 131 -0.39 6.11 0.22
C VAL A 131 0.88 6.55 0.92
N TYR A 132 1.07 6.09 2.14
CA TYR A 132 2.22 6.38 3.00
C TYR A 132 3.08 5.13 3.11
N CYS A 133 4.27 5.19 2.54
CA CYS A 133 5.22 4.10 2.46
C CYS A 133 6.28 4.25 3.56
N ALA A 134 6.34 3.28 4.47
CA ALA A 134 7.30 3.27 5.57
C ALA A 134 8.77 3.22 5.12
N GLY A 135 9.04 2.73 3.90
CA GLY A 135 10.38 2.51 3.37
C GLY A 135 10.80 1.04 3.41
N ARG A 136 11.98 0.73 2.88
CA ARG A 136 12.51 -0.60 2.56
C ARG A 136 11.57 -1.43 1.66
N GLN A 137 10.92 -0.78 0.71
CA GLN A 137 9.95 -1.38 -0.21
C GLN A 137 10.43 -1.25 -1.66
N THR A 138 9.97 -2.17 -2.51
CA THR A 138 9.98 -1.95 -3.96
C THR A 138 8.63 -1.37 -4.37
N ILE A 139 8.65 -0.29 -5.14
CA ILE A 139 7.46 0.39 -5.66
C ILE A 139 7.47 0.31 -7.18
N ARG A 140 6.50 -0.38 -7.76
CA ARG A 140 6.29 -0.47 -9.22
C ARG A 140 5.21 0.52 -9.65
N LEU A 141 5.59 1.43 -10.54
CA LEU A 141 4.69 2.44 -11.08
C LEU A 141 4.25 2.03 -12.48
N HIS A 142 2.96 1.73 -12.67
CA HIS A 142 2.40 1.45 -13.99
C HIS A 142 1.75 2.67 -14.65
N HIS A 143 1.60 3.78 -13.92
CA HIS A 143 0.93 4.98 -14.42
C HIS A 143 1.80 6.23 -14.21
N GLU A 144 1.91 7.05 -15.26
CA GLU A 144 2.87 8.16 -15.35
C GLU A 144 2.53 9.38 -14.49
N ASP A 145 1.27 9.55 -14.15
CA ASP A 145 0.75 10.66 -13.34
C ASP A 145 0.90 10.42 -11.83
N THR A 146 1.49 9.28 -11.43
CA THR A 146 1.81 9.01 -10.03
C THR A 146 2.77 10.07 -9.51
N VAL A 147 2.39 10.77 -8.44
CA VAL A 147 3.26 11.74 -7.77
C VAL A 147 3.96 11.05 -6.61
N VAL A 148 5.29 11.03 -6.62
CA VAL A 148 6.09 10.48 -5.53
C VAL A 148 6.69 11.63 -4.73
N ILE A 149 6.26 11.76 -3.48
CA ILE A 149 6.69 12.78 -2.53
C ILE A 149 7.71 12.13 -1.58
N MET A 150 8.97 12.50 -1.73
CA MET A 150 10.08 11.98 -0.93
C MET A 150 10.32 12.85 0.31
N LYS A 151 10.70 12.23 1.43
CA LYS A 151 11.25 12.95 2.59
C LYS A 151 12.43 13.83 2.15
N ASN A 152 12.58 15.01 2.75
CA ASN A 152 13.78 15.81 2.55
C ASN A 152 14.96 15.15 3.27
N ASP A 153 16.07 14.97 2.56
CA ASP A 153 17.34 14.58 3.16
C ASP A 153 17.96 15.87 3.73
N GLU A 154 17.88 16.06 5.04
CA GLU A 154 18.79 16.98 5.75
C GLU A 154 20.15 16.31 5.98
#